data_AF-A0A077LTD7-F1
#
_entry.id   AF-A0A077LTD7-F1
#
_cell.length_a   1.000
_cell.length_b   1.000
_cell.length_c   1.000
_cell.angle_alpha   90.00
_cell.angle_beta   90.00
_cell.angle_gamma   90.00
#
_symmetry.space_group_name_H-M   'P 1'
#
loop_
_entity.id
_entity.type
_entity.pdbx_description
1 polymer ?
#
loop_
_entity_poly.entity_id
_entity_poly.type
_entity_poly.pdbx_seq_one_letter_code
_entity_poly.pdbx_strand_id
1 'polypeptide(L)'
;MLLDVDNGPGFLVHEHNDRLYADTGLLAAYEALAPGGLLVVWSSHASPGLLAGLVEVGEPRGGSAGERVLTVTRDGRTLDYALYTLRRP
;
A
#
# COMPACT_ATOMS: atom_id res chain seq x y z
N MET A 1 2.11 9.17 11.53
CA MET A 1 2.79 7.99 10.95
C MET A 1 1.96 6.78 11.33
N LEU A 2 1.40 6.06 10.35
CA LEU A 2 0.82 4.74 10.58
C LEU A 2 1.42 3.79 9.54
N LEU A 3 2.06 2.74 10.03
CA LEU A 3 2.78 1.74 9.28
C LEU A 3 2.00 0.43 9.39
N ASP A 4 1.50 -0.09 8.28
CA ASP A 4 0.99 -1.45 8.17
C ASP A 4 2.03 -2.28 7.42
N VAL A 5 2.57 -3.26 8.12
CA VAL A 5 3.54 -4.22 7.59
C VAL A 5 2.85 -5.55 7.74
N ASP A 6 2.20 -6.05 6.68
CA ASP A 6 2.13 -7.48 6.37
C ASP A 6 1.47 -7.72 4.99
N ASN A 7 2.20 -8.45 4.15
CA ASN A 7 1.82 -9.12 2.89
C ASN A 7 0.72 -8.45 2.05
N GLY A 8 1.13 -7.56 1.13
CA GLY A 8 0.29 -7.11 0.02
C GLY A 8 -0.39 -8.26 -0.75
N PRO A 9 -1.31 -7.96 -1.68
CA PRO A 9 -2.40 -8.86 -2.16
C PRO A 9 -2.01 -10.19 -2.85
N GLY A 10 -0.76 -10.64 -2.80
CA GLY A 10 -0.26 -11.88 -3.42
C GLY A 10 -0.03 -13.06 -2.47
N PHE A 11 -0.68 -14.19 -2.77
CA PHE A 11 -0.52 -15.61 -2.34
C PHE A 11 -0.28 -15.99 -0.86
N LEU A 12 -0.04 -15.04 0.04
CA LEU A 12 0.00 -15.25 1.49
C LEU A 12 -0.97 -14.33 2.23
N VAL A 13 -1.98 -13.83 1.51
CA VAL A 13 -3.09 -13.09 2.11
C VAL A 13 -4.12 -14.13 2.55
N HIS A 14 -4.20 -14.36 3.86
CA HIS A 14 -5.38 -14.99 4.43
C HIS A 14 -6.60 -14.17 3.96
N GLU A 15 -7.65 -14.82 3.44
CA GLU A 15 -8.94 -14.22 2.95
C GLU A 15 -9.52 -13.11 3.84
N HIS A 16 -9.08 -13.02 5.09
CA HIS A 16 -9.45 -11.98 6.03
C HIS A 16 -8.91 -10.57 5.69
N ASN A 17 -7.75 -10.46 5.02
CA ASN A 17 -7.07 -9.18 4.77
C ASN A 17 -7.51 -8.48 3.47
N ASP A 18 -8.26 -9.14 2.59
CA ASP A 18 -8.76 -8.53 1.34
C ASP A 18 -9.64 -7.30 1.61
N ARG A 19 -10.37 -7.30 2.73
CA ARG A 19 -11.21 -6.17 3.15
C ARG A 19 -10.41 -4.92 3.53
N LEU A 20 -9.16 -5.07 3.96
CA LEU A 20 -8.28 -3.93 4.28
C LEU A 20 -7.81 -3.21 3.01
N TYR A 21 -7.66 -3.93 1.90
CA TYR A 21 -7.23 -3.37 0.61
C TYR A 21 -8.38 -3.02 -0.33
N ALA A 22 -9.63 -3.32 0.06
CA ALA A 22 -10.81 -2.79 -0.60
C ALA A 22 -10.94 -1.28 -0.34
N ASP A 23 -11.64 -0.58 -1.23
CA ASP A 23 -11.78 0.89 -1.20
C ASP A 23 -12.21 1.44 0.16
N THR A 24 -13.08 0.72 0.87
CA THR A 24 -13.56 1.10 2.21
C THR A 24 -12.48 0.99 3.28
N GLY A 25 -11.62 -0.04 3.22
CA GLY A 25 -10.48 -0.22 4.11
C GLY A 25 -9.40 0.83 3.86
N LEU A 26 -9.07 1.08 2.59
CA LEU A 26 -8.12 2.12 2.19
C LEU A 26 -8.58 3.52 2.60
N LEU A 27 -9.88 3.80 2.46
CA LEU A 27 -10.46 5.06 2.92
C LEU A 27 -10.37 5.22 4.44
N ALA A 28 -10.70 4.18 5.20
CA ALA A 28 -10.58 4.21 6.66
C ALA A 28 -9.12 4.44 7.10
N ALA A 29 -8.17 3.78 6.45
CA ALA A 29 -6.74 3.98 6.70
C ALA A 29 -6.30 5.42 6.38
N TYR A 30 -6.77 5.99 5.27
CA TYR A 30 -6.48 7.38 4.90
C TYR A 30 -7.03 8.39 5.91
N GLU A 31 -8.29 8.24 6.33
CA GLU A 31 -8.93 9.16 7.30
C GLU A 31 -8.26 9.10 8.67
N ALA A 32 -7.68 7.95 9.04
CA ALA A 32 -6.90 7.77 10.26
C ALA A 32 -5.51 8.44 10.19
N LEU A 33 -5.01 8.85 9.02
CA LEU A 33 -3.75 9.57 8.91
C LEU A 33 -3.90 10.97 9.53
N ALA A 34 -2.96 11.36 10.39
CA ALA A 34 -2.80 12.78 10.75
C ALA A 34 -2.52 13.63 9.48
N PRO A 35 -2.84 14.93 9.46
CA PRO A 35 -2.38 15.84 8.41
C PRO A 35 -0.86 15.72 8.18
N GLY A 36 -0.44 15.68 6.92
CA GLY A 36 0.94 15.37 6.54
C GLY A 36 1.40 13.93 6.78
N GLY A 37 0.49 13.03 7.19
CA GLY A 37 0.75 11.62 7.46
C GLY A 37 0.98 10.78 6.21
N LEU A 38 1.64 9.64 6.39
CA LEU A 38 1.97 8.70 5.32
C LEU A 38 1.50 7.30 5.71
N LEU A 39 0.75 6.66 4.82
CA LEU A 39 0.49 5.23 4.78
C LEU A 39 1.50 4.58 3.84
N VAL A 40 2.07 3.44 4.24
CA VAL A 40 2.94 2.62 3.40
C VAL A 40 2.46 1.17 3.47
N VAL A 41 2.30 0.53 2.31
CA VAL A 41 1.97 -0.90 2.18
C VAL A 41 3.11 -1.61 1.47
N TRP A 42 3.64 -2.66 2.07
CA TRP A 42 4.64 -3.54 1.46
C TRP A 42 3.96 -4.71 0.75
N SER A 43 4.25 -4.89 -0.53
CA SER A 43 3.85 -6.05 -1.31
C SER A 43 5.05 -6.85 -1.84
N SER A 44 4.94 -8.18 -1.81
CA SER A 44 5.95 -9.10 -2.36
C SER A 44 6.03 -9.07 -3.89
N HIS A 45 5.02 -8.52 -4.55
CA HIS A 45 4.92 -8.37 -5.99
C HIS A 45 4.17 -7.07 -6.34
N ALA A 46 4.30 -6.59 -7.56
CA ALA A 46 3.50 -5.45 -8.03
C ALA A 46 1.99 -5.80 -8.03
N SER A 47 1.18 -4.88 -7.50
CA SER A 47 -0.28 -4.91 -7.48
C SER A 47 -0.83 -3.59 -8.03
N PRO A 48 -1.13 -3.54 -9.35
CA PRO A 48 -1.75 -2.37 -9.98
C PRO A 48 -3.10 -1.99 -9.36
N GLY A 49 -3.87 -2.97 -8.88
CA GLY A 49 -5.17 -2.75 -8.23
C GLY A 49 -5.03 -1.99 -6.91
N LEU A 50 -4.01 -2.31 -6.11
CA LEU A 50 -3.73 -1.60 -4.86
C LEU A 50 -3.34 -0.14 -5.13
N LEU A 51 -2.48 0.11 -6.12
CA LEU A 51 -2.13 1.48 -6.51
C LEU A 51 -3.36 2.26 -6.98
N ALA A 52 -4.21 1.64 -7.80
CA ALA A 52 -5.44 2.27 -8.29
C ALA A 52 -6.38 2.66 -7.13
N GLY A 53 -6.61 1.77 -6.16
CA GLY A 53 -7.43 2.06 -4.98
C GLY A 53 -6.85 3.20 -4.12
N LEU A 54 -5.52 3.24 -3.94
CA LEU A 54 -4.86 4.33 -3.21
C LEU A 54 -5.00 5.68 -3.94
N VAL A 55 -4.91 5.68 -5.27
CA VAL A 55 -5.13 6.87 -6.10
C VAL A 55 -6.58 7.34 -5.98
N GLU A 56 -7.55 6.43 -6.10
CA GLU A 56 -8.97 6.73 -6.00
C GLU A 56 -9.37 7.31 -4.64
N VAL A 57 -8.76 6.81 -3.56
CA VAL A 57 -8.96 7.36 -2.22
C VAL A 57 -8.23 8.70 -2.04
N GLY A 58 -6.98 8.80 -2.50
CA GLY A 58 -6.08 9.91 -2.21
C GLY A 58 -6.34 11.18 -3.01
N GLU A 59 -6.37 11.07 -4.34
CA GLU A 59 -6.41 12.23 -5.26
C GLU A 59 -7.62 13.15 -5.01
N PRO A 60 -8.86 12.64 -4.84
CA PRO A 60 -10.02 13.50 -4.57
C PRO A 60 -9.93 14.28 -3.25
N ARG A 61 -9.05 13.86 -2.34
CA ARG A 61 -8.84 14.44 -1.01
C ARG A 61 -7.56 15.28 -0.93
N GLY A 62 -6.89 15.50 -2.07
CA GLY A 62 -5.62 16.21 -2.15
C GLY A 62 -4.43 15.41 -1.60
N GLY A 63 -4.61 14.11 -1.36
CA GLY A 63 -3.53 13.18 -1.05
C GLY A 63 -2.79 12.72 -2.29
N SER A 64 -1.56 12.24 -2.10
CA SER A 64 -0.74 11.73 -3.21
C SER A 64 -0.37 10.26 -2.98
N ALA A 65 -0.66 9.43 -3.98
CA ALA A 65 -0.31 8.02 -3.98
C ALA A 65 0.94 7.77 -4.85
N GLY A 66 1.67 6.70 -4.56
CA GLY A 66 2.84 6.34 -5.35
C GLY A 66 3.32 4.92 -5.10
N GLU A 67 4.06 4.37 -6.06
CA GLU A 67 4.69 3.06 -6.01
C GLU A 67 6.22 3.21 -6.07
N ARG A 68 6.93 2.39 -5.30
CA ARG A 68 8.38 2.23 -5.38
C ARG A 68 8.74 0.75 -5.43
N VAL A 69 9.41 0.34 -6.50
CA VAL A 69 9.96 -1.01 -6.59
C VAL A 69 11.35 -1.03 -5.97
N LEU A 70 11.56 -1.97 -5.05
CA LEU A 70 12.83 -2.26 -4.41
C LEU A 70 13.32 -3.63 -4.87
N THR A 71 14.36 -3.62 -5.69
CA THR A 71 15.08 -4.83 -6.06
C THR A 71 16.07 -5.17 -4.96
N VAL A 72 15.89 -6.31 -4.32
CA VAL A 72 16.72 -6.80 -3.21
C VAL A 72 17.36 -8.13 -3.61
N THR A 73 18.67 -8.23 -3.46
CA THR A 73 19.39 -9.50 -3.59
C THR A 73 19.52 -10.14 -2.22
N ARG A 74 18.95 -11.34 -2.04
CA ARG A 74 19.01 -12.12 -0.79
C ARG A 74 19.32 -13.57 -1.11
N ASP A 75 20.32 -14.15 -0.44
CA ASP A 75 20.73 -15.55 -0.60
C ASP A 75 20.97 -15.97 -2.07
N GLY A 76 21.56 -15.07 -2.86
CA GLY A 76 21.84 -15.28 -4.28
C GLY A 76 20.63 -15.17 -5.22
N ARG A 77 19.45 -14.80 -4.70
CA ARG A 77 18.23 -14.57 -5.49
C ARG A 77 17.90 -13.09 -5.54
N THR A 78 17.51 -12.60 -6.71
CA THR A 78 16.99 -11.24 -6.88
C THR A 78 15.47 -11.28 -6.76
N LEU A 79 14.92 -10.44 -5.89
CA LEU A 79 13.50 -10.31 -5.61
C LEU A 79 13.09 -8.84 -5.77
N ASP A 80 11.99 -8.60 -6.45
CA ASP A 80 11.40 -7.27 -6.55
C ASP A 80 10.25 -7.15 -5.55
N TYR A 81 10.34 -6.15 -4.68
CA TYR A 81 9.29 -5.79 -3.73
C TYR A 81 8.66 -4.47 -4.15
N ALA A 82 7.35 -4.32 -3.97
CA ALA A 82 6.67 -3.06 -4.24
C ALA A 82 6.24 -2.40 -2.92
N LEU A 83 6.62 -1.14 -2.74
CA LEU A 83 6.14 -0.28 -1.66
C LEU A 83 5.13 0.71 -2.24
N TYR A 84 3.89 0.60 -1.79
CA TYR A 84 2.84 1.56 -2.10
C TYR A 84 2.77 2.61 -1.00
N THR A 85 2.54 3.86 -1.38
CA THR A 85 2.51 4.99 -0.47
C THR A 85 1.25 5.81 -0.72
N LEU A 86 0.69 6.37 0.34
CA LEU A 86 -0.39 7.35 0.26
C LEU A 86 -0.18 8.42 1.33
N ARG A 87 0.01 9.67 0.89
CA ARG A 87 0.24 10.82 1.76
C ARG A 87 -1.04 11.63 1.91
N ARG A 88 -1.38 12.00 3.15
CA ARG A 88 -2.40 13.01 3.44
C ARG A 88 -1.75 14.40 3.42
N PRO A 89 -2.37 15.42 2.80
CA PRO A 89 -1.84 16.78 2.81
C PRO A 89 -1.71 17.34 4.24
#